data_AF-A0A7W1WMT0-F1
#
_entry.id   AF-A0A7W1WMT0-F1
#
_cell.length_a   1.000
_cell.length_b   1.000
_cell.length_c   1.000
_cell.angle_alpha   90.00
_cell.angle_beta   90.00
_cell.angle_gamma   90.00
#
_symmetry.space_group_name_H-M   'P 1'
#
loop_
_entity.id
_entity.type
_entity.pdbx_description
1 polymer ?
#
loop_
_entity_poly.entity_id
_entity_poly.type
_entity_poly.pdbx_seq_one_letter_code
_entity_poly.pdbx_strand_id
1 'polypeptide(L)' 'MPKKNRTPILLKCPDDLLQKIEEYQEREMISTRAGAIYELIRLGLKYAEKERTDSSHP' A
#
# COMPACT_ATOMS: atom_id res chain seq x y z
N MET A 1 22.14 1.81 11.32
CA MET A 1 20.67 1.95 11.29
C MET A 1 20.05 0.69 11.88
N PRO A 2 19.18 0.77 12.89
CA PRO A 2 18.54 -0.42 13.44
C PRO A 2 17.78 -1.15 12.32
N LYS A 3 18.00 -2.45 12.16
CA LYS A 3 17.24 -3.27 11.21
C LYS A 3 15.76 -3.18 11.62
N LYS A 4 14.91 -2.61 10.76
CA LYS A 4 13.47 -2.67 10.96
C LYS A 4 13.05 -4.14 10.89
N ASN A 5 12.57 -4.69 12.00
CA ASN A 5 12.03 -6.05 12.02
C ASN A 5 10.81 -6.10 11.09
N ARG A 6 10.80 -7.06 10.17
CA ARG A 6 9.68 -7.32 9.25
C ARG A 6 9.02 -8.63 9.68
N THR A 7 7.73 -8.60 9.92
CA THR A 7 6.94 -9.80 10.24
C THR A 7 6.16 -10.21 8.99
N PRO A 8 6.33 -11.45 8.48
CA PRO A 8 5.53 -11.94 7.38
C PRO A 8 4.07 -12.12 7.82
N ILE A 9 3.14 -11.80 6.93
CA ILE A 9 1.71 -12.01 7.15
C ILE A 9 1.14 -12.83 5.99
N LEU A 10 0.16 -13.69 6.29
CA LEU A 10 -0.65 -14.37 5.29
C LEU A 10 -1.97 -13.60 5.15
N LEU A 11 -2.25 -13.10 3.95
CA LEU A 11 -3.46 -12.35 3.64
C LEU A 11 -4.12 -12.98 2.41
N LYS A 12 -5.42 -13.29 2.50
CA LYS A 12 -6.21 -13.64 1.32
C LYS A 12 -6.63 -12.34 0.62
N CYS A 13 -6.28 -12.21 -0.64
CA CYS A 13 -6.61 -11.06 -1.48
C CYS A 13 -7.65 -11.48 -2.52
N PRO A 14 -8.72 -10.70 -2.74
CA PRO A 14 -9.57 -10.87 -3.91
C PRO A 14 -8.75 -10.77 -5.20
N ASP A 15 -9.08 -11.59 -6.20
CA ASP A 15 -8.33 -11.67 -7.45
C ASP A 15 -8.36 -10.36 -8.25
N ASP A 16 -9.49 -9.65 -8.22
CA ASP A 16 -9.65 -8.35 -8.88
C ASP A 16 -8.76 -7.27 -8.27
N LEU A 17 -8.57 -7.31 -6.95
CA LEU A 17 -7.65 -6.42 -6.25
C LEU A 17 -6.19 -6.80 -6.54
N LEU A 18 -5.89 -8.10 -6.62
CA LEU A 18 -4.56 -8.58 -6.96
C LEU A 18 -4.15 -8.13 -8.37
N GLN A 19 -5.06 -8.22 -9.33
CA GLN A 19 -4.85 -7.73 -10.69
C GLN A 19 -4.50 -6.24 -10.71
N LYS A 20 -5.26 -5.40 -9.99
CA LYS A 20 -4.97 -3.95 -9.89
C LYS A 20 -3.60 -3.66 -9.28
N ILE A 21 -3.16 -4.48 -8.32
CA ILE A 21 -1.83 -4.35 -7.70
C ILE A 21 -0.74 -4.69 -8.72
N GLU A 22 -0.94 -5.71 -9.55
CA GLU A 22 0.00 -6.12 -10.59
C GLU A 22 0.10 -5.07 -11.71
N GLU A 23 -1.04 -4.52 -12.15
CA GLU A 23 -1.08 -3.39 -13.09
C GLU A 23 -0.34 -2.16 -12.53
N TYR A 24 -0.53 -1.86 -11.24
CA TYR A 24 0.21 -0.79 -10.56
C TYR A 24 1.71 -1.08 -10.52
N GLN A 25 2.09 -2.32 -10.19
CA GLN A 25 3.49 -2.74 -10.14
C GLN A 25 4.19 -2.53 -11.48
N GLU A 26 3.55 -2.94 -12.58
CA GLU A 26 4.09 -2.80 -13.93
C GLU A 26 4.23 -1.32 -14.33
N ARG A 27 3.16 -0.53 -14.15
CA ARG A 27 3.13 0.88 -14.52
C ARG A 27 4.20 1.70 -13.80
N GLU A 28 4.40 1.45 -12.51
CA GLU A 28 5.36 2.17 -11.67
C GLU A 28 6.76 1.52 -11.67
N MET A 29 6.98 0.48 -12.49
CA MET A 29 8.23 -0.26 -12.61
C MET A 29 8.77 -0.79 -11.27
N ILE A 30 7.87 -1.27 -10.41
CA ILE A 30 8.23 -1.76 -9.08
C ILE A 30 8.70 -3.22 -9.20
N SER A 31 9.89 -3.49 -8.66
CA SER A 31 10.58 -4.78 -8.83
C SER A 31 9.91 -5.98 -8.17
N THR A 32 9.01 -5.75 -7.20
CA THR A 32 8.33 -6.83 -6.47
C THR A 32 6.89 -6.46 -6.14
N ARG A 33 6.01 -7.46 -6.15
CA ARG A 33 4.63 -7.33 -5.69
C ARG A 33 4.53 -6.84 -4.25
N ALA A 34 5.40 -7.31 -3.37
CA ALA A 34 5.46 -6.82 -1.99
C ALA A 34 5.78 -5.31 -1.96
N GLY A 35 6.70 -4.85 -2.80
CA GLY A 35 7.01 -3.42 -2.96
C GLY A 35 5.78 -2.61 -3.40
N ALA A 36 5.03 -3.10 -4.37
CA ALA A 36 3.81 -2.46 -4.84
C ALA A 36 2.74 -2.39 -3.73
N ILE A 37 2.54 -3.48 -3.00
CA ILE A 37 1.63 -3.54 -1.84
C ILE A 37 2.05 -2.52 -0.77
N TYR A 38 3.35 -2.44 -0.44
CA TYR A 38 3.85 -1.48 0.55
C TYR A 38 3.58 -0.04 0.13
N GLU A 39 3.83 0.30 -1.13
CA GLU A 39 3.64 1.66 -1.64
C GLU A 39 2.15 2.05 -1.66
N LEU A 40 1.28 1.15 -2.11
CA LEU A 40 -0.17 1.36 -2.10
C LEU A 40 -0.72 1.53 -0.67
N ILE A 41 -0.28 0.71 0.28
CA ILE A 41 -0.65 0.86 1.70
C ILE A 41 -0.18 2.21 2.23
N ARG A 42 1.06 2.62 1.93
CA ARG A 42 1.61 3.92 2.35
C ARG A 42 0.79 5.09 1.83
N LEU A 43 0.41 5.05 0.55
CA LEU A 43 -0.44 6.05 -0.09
C LEU A 43 -1.84 6.08 0.54
N GLY A 44 -2.44 4.91 0.75
CA GLY A 44 -3.75 4.78 1.39
C GLY A 44 -3.78 5.33 2.82
N LEU A 45 -2.74 5.07 3.61
CA LEU A 45 -2.61 5.64 4.97
C LEU A 45 -2.48 7.16 4.94
N LYS A 46 -1.64 7.71 4.06
CA LYS A 46 -1.50 9.16 3.90
C LYS A 46 -2.82 9.82 3.45
N TYR A 47 -3.54 9.17 2.54
CA TYR A 47 -4.84 9.64 2.09
C TYR A 47 -5.85 9.66 3.24
N ALA A 48 -5.94 8.57 4.02
CA ALA A 48 -6.82 8.47 5.18
C ALA A 48 -6.50 9.50 6.28
N GLU A 49 -5.22 9.82 6.51
CA GLU A 49 -4.82 10.89 7.43
C GLU A 49 -5.29 12.25 6.95
N LYS A 50 -5.09 12.55 5.65
CA LYS A 50 -5.51 13.83 5.06
C LYS A 50 -7.03 14.02 5.16
N GLU A 51 -7.82 13.02 4.76
CA GLU A 51 -9.29 13.08 4.84
C GLU A 51 -9.79 13.34 6.26
N ARG A 52 -9.13 12.76 7.28
CA ARG A 52 -9.46 13.03 8.69
C ARG A 52 -9.16 14.48 9.08
N THR A 53 -8.01 15.01 8.68
CA THR A 53 -7.63 16.40 8.99
C THR A 53 -8.58 17.39 8.31
N ASP A 54 -8.92 17.16 7.03
CA ASP A 54 -9.83 18.01 6.26
C ASP A 54 -11.27 17.93 6.81
N SER A 55 -11.70 16.78 7.33
CA SER A 55 -13.00 16.62 8.00
C SER A 55 -13.06 17.19 9.43
N SER A 56 -11.92 17.56 10.01
CA SER A 56 -11.80 18.08 11.39
C SER A 56 -11.74 19.62 11.45
N HIS A 57 -11.90 20.30 10.32
CA HIS A 57 -12.00 21.76 10.23
C HIS A 57 -13.29 22.14 9.48
N PRO A 58 -14.41 22.35 10.20
CA PRO A 58 -15.54 23.11 9.68
C PRO A 58 -15.20 24.60 9.51
#